data_AF-A0AAC9S909-F1
#
_entry.id   AF-A0AAC9S909-F1
#
_cell.length_a   1.000
_cell.length_b   1.000
_cell.length_c   1.000
_cell.angle_alpha   90.00
_cell.angle_beta   90.00
_cell.angle_gamma   90.00
#
_symmetry.space_group_name_H-M   'P 1'
#
loop_
_entity.id
_entity.type
_entity.pdbx_description
1 polymer ?
#
loop_
_entity_poly.entity_id
_entity_poly.type
_entity_poly.pdbx_seq_one_letter_code
_entity_poly.pdbx_strand_id
1 'polypeptide(L)'
;MKPRRIRHQFLLEFELSEKLDKLSRDPSTTKSAIVAKAVEAFIERRGKNELDQRYGVRLDRLSRDLAHVRRDAEMTMESLALFIRFSITLHAHTPAPDRVTQAIGQERFDKFVEQVGRQIASGKRSLGKDNGGGEEG
;
A
#
# COMPACT_ATOMS: atom_id res chain seq x y z
N MET A 1 -6.00 6.21 42.56
CA MET A 1 -5.96 7.70 42.62
C MET A 1 -7.29 8.24 42.11
N LYS A 2 -7.92 9.21 42.79
CA LYS A 2 -9.15 9.85 42.27
C LYS A 2 -8.81 10.63 40.98
N PRO A 3 -9.58 10.48 39.89
CA PRO A 3 -9.31 11.21 38.66
C PRO A 3 -9.47 12.72 38.88
N ARG A 4 -8.51 13.52 38.39
CA ARG A 4 -8.55 14.98 38.46
C ARG A 4 -9.65 15.50 37.52
N ARG A 5 -10.72 16.08 38.05
CA ARG A 5 -11.83 16.64 37.26
C ARG A 5 -11.69 18.15 37.14
N ILE A 6 -11.81 18.68 35.92
CA ILE A 6 -11.79 20.11 35.63
C ILE A 6 -13.22 20.53 35.28
N ARG A 7 -13.71 21.65 35.85
CA ARG A 7 -15.03 22.18 35.56
C ARG A 7 -14.97 23.02 34.28
N HIS A 8 -15.81 22.70 33.31
CA HIS A 8 -16.01 23.49 32.10
C HIS A 8 -17.41 24.13 32.15
N GLN A 9 -17.51 25.39 31.72
CA GLN A 9 -18.79 26.08 31.50
C GLN A 9 -18.98 26.27 30.00
N PHE A 10 -20.12 25.80 29.49
CA PHE A 10 -20.52 25.97 28.09
C PHE A 10 -22.04 26.10 28.03
N LEU A 11 -22.51 26.78 26.99
CA LEU A 11 -23.92 26.95 26.72
C LEU A 11 -24.36 25.85 25.76
N LEU A 12 -25.56 25.31 25.99
CA LEU A 12 -26.23 24.40 25.07
C LEU A 12 -27.46 25.12 24.53
N GLU A 13 -27.79 24.90 23.27
CA GLU A 13 -29.10 25.30 22.76
C GLU A 13 -30.21 24.62 23.53
N PHE A 14 -31.37 25.29 23.60
CA PHE A 14 -32.52 24.85 24.38
C PHE A 14 -32.91 23.39 24.07
N GLU A 15 -33.06 23.05 22.78
CA GLU A 15 -33.45 21.70 22.36
C GLU A 15 -32.41 20.64 22.74
N LEU A 16 -31.12 20.98 22.70
CA LEU A 16 -30.05 20.06 23.03
C LEU A 16 -29.98 19.82 24.54
N SER A 17 -30.24 20.87 25.33
CA SER A 17 -30.37 20.77 26.78
C SER A 17 -31.53 19.85 27.17
N GLU A 18 -32.69 19.99 26.53
CA GLU A 18 -33.83 19.08 26.79
C GLU A 18 -33.51 17.62 26.48
N LYS A 19 -32.79 17.37 25.37
CA LYS A 19 -32.35 16.02 24.99
C LYS A 19 -31.37 15.43 26.01
N LEU A 20 -30.41 16.21 26.48
CA LEU A 20 -29.47 15.80 27.54
C LEU A 20 -30.21 15.47 28.84
N ASP A 21 -31.20 16.29 29.20
CA ASP A 21 -32.00 16.09 30.40
C ASP A 21 -32.76 14.76 30.33
N LYS A 22 -33.39 14.46 29.18
CA LYS A 22 -34.07 13.17 28.93
C LYS A 22 -33.11 11.98 29.06
N LEU A 23 -31.89 12.07 28.52
CA LEU A 23 -30.88 11.02 28.61
C LEU A 23 -30.34 10.80 30.04
N SER A 24 -30.38 11.83 30.88
CA SER A 24 -29.89 11.77 32.27
C SER A 24 -30.94 11.36 33.30
N ARG A 25 -32.14 10.94 32.86
CA ARG A 25 -33.23 10.51 33.76
C ARG A 25 -32.97 9.17 34.45
N ASP A 26 -32.03 8.38 33.92
CA ASP A 26 -31.62 7.11 34.51
C ASP A 26 -30.75 7.37 35.77
N PRO A 27 -31.06 6.79 36.94
CA PRO A 27 -30.30 6.99 38.18
C PRO A 27 -28.81 6.62 38.08
N SER A 28 -28.46 5.76 37.12
CA SER A 28 -27.09 5.26 36.93
C SER A 28 -26.16 6.25 36.22
N THR A 29 -26.68 7.34 35.64
CA THR A 29 -25.91 8.23 34.77
C THR A 29 -26.17 9.70 35.06
N THR A 30 -25.09 10.51 35.10
CA THR A 30 -25.17 11.96 35.29
C THR A 30 -24.99 12.71 33.98
N LYS A 31 -25.55 13.92 33.86
CA LYS A 31 -25.34 14.81 32.69
C LYS A 31 -23.85 14.98 32.36
N SER A 32 -23.00 15.17 33.36
CA SER A 32 -21.56 15.29 33.17
C SER A 32 -20.91 14.01 32.64
N ALA A 33 -21.38 12.83 33.04
CA ALA A 33 -20.88 11.56 32.51
C ALA A 33 -21.27 11.35 31.04
N ILE A 34 -22.49 11.74 30.66
CA ILE A 34 -22.96 11.69 29.26
C ILE A 34 -22.11 12.63 28.40
N VAL A 35 -21.94 13.89 28.83
CA VAL A 35 -21.15 14.87 28.09
C VAL A 35 -19.70 14.43 27.96
N ALA A 36 -19.08 13.91 29.03
CA ALA A 36 -17.71 13.41 28.98
C ALA A 36 -17.55 12.30 27.93
N LYS A 37 -18.44 11.29 27.93
CA LYS A 37 -18.44 10.23 26.92
C LYS A 37 -18.69 10.76 25.50
N ALA A 38 -19.59 11.73 25.34
CA ALA A 38 -19.88 12.32 24.04
C ALA A 38 -18.67 13.09 23.48
N VAL A 39 -17.97 13.85 24.33
CA VAL A 39 -16.75 14.57 23.95
C VAL A 39 -15.62 13.60 23.61
N GLU A 40 -15.41 12.56 24.42
CA GLU A 40 -14.44 11.50 24.15
C GLU A 40 -14.72 10.82 22.80
N ALA A 41 -15.96 10.37 22.58
CA ALA A 41 -16.37 9.76 21.32
C ALA A 41 -16.23 10.72 20.12
N PHE A 42 -16.50 12.01 20.31
CA PHE A 42 -16.32 13.02 19.26
C PHE A 42 -14.84 13.21 18.90
N ILE A 43 -13.95 13.31 19.90
CA ILE A 43 -12.51 13.44 19.69
C ILE A 43 -11.97 12.18 18.99
N GLU A 44 -12.35 10.99 19.44
CA GLU A 44 -11.94 9.72 18.81
C GLU A 44 -12.42 9.62 17.36
N ARG A 45 -13.69 9.94 17.09
CA ARG A 45 -14.24 9.96 15.72
C ARG A 45 -13.52 10.96 14.84
N ARG A 46 -13.22 12.15 15.36
CA ARG A 46 -12.48 13.18 14.64
C ARG A 46 -11.05 12.72 14.32
N GLY A 47 -10.38 12.08 15.28
CA GLY A 47 -9.05 11.49 15.07
C GLY A 47 -9.06 10.40 14.00
N LYS A 48 -10.03 9.48 14.03
CA LYS A 48 -10.21 8.46 12.97
C LYS A 48 -10.45 9.10 11.60
N ASN A 49 -11.38 10.06 11.52
CA ASN A 49 -11.67 10.77 10.27
C ASN A 49 -10.46 11.56 9.73
N GLU A 50 -9.66 12.17 10.60
CA GLU A 50 -8.45 12.89 10.19
C GLU A 50 -7.39 11.93 9.65
N LEU A 51 -7.21 10.76 10.27
CA LEU A 51 -6.33 9.71 9.77
C LEU A 51 -6.80 9.16 8.42
N ASP A 52 -8.10 8.88 8.28
CA ASP A 52 -8.68 8.40 7.02
C ASP A 52 -8.55 9.44 5.91
N GLN A 53 -8.78 10.72 6.21
CA GLN A 53 -8.57 11.79 5.22
C GLN A 53 -7.10 11.97 4.85
N ARG A 54 -6.20 11.87 5.82
CA ARG A 54 -4.75 12.08 5.61
C ARG A 54 -4.07 10.90 4.91
N TYR A 55 -4.53 9.69 5.16
CA TYR A 55 -3.87 8.46 4.71
C TYR A 55 -4.70 7.62 3.74
N GLY A 56 -6.03 7.74 3.70
CA GLY A 56 -6.91 6.92 2.86
C GLY A 56 -6.53 6.98 1.38
N VAL A 57 -6.36 8.18 0.81
CA VAL A 57 -5.94 8.34 -0.59
C VAL A 57 -4.58 7.70 -0.87
N ARG A 58 -3.64 7.77 0.09
CA ARG A 58 -2.31 7.18 -0.05
C ARG A 58 -2.38 5.65 0.02
N LEU A 59 -3.17 5.10 0.93
CA LEU A 59 -3.40 3.66 1.06
C LEU A 59 -4.11 3.09 -0.16
N ASP A 60 -5.09 3.80 -0.71
CA ASP A 60 -5.75 3.42 -1.96
C ASP A 60 -4.76 3.37 -3.13
N ARG A 61 -3.88 4.37 -3.24
CA ARG A 61 -2.83 4.38 -4.26
C ARG A 61 -1.87 3.20 -4.07
N LEU A 62 -1.39 2.94 -2.86
CA LEU A 62 -0.53 1.79 -2.55
C LEU A 62 -1.20 0.46 -2.88
N SER A 63 -2.50 0.33 -2.59
CA SER A 63 -3.28 -0.86 -2.91
C SER A 63 -3.38 -1.10 -4.42
N ARG A 64 -3.60 -0.03 -5.20
CA ARG A 64 -3.58 -0.10 -6.67
C ARG A 64 -2.20 -0.45 -7.20
N ASP A 65 -1.15 0.19 -6.71
CA ASP A 65 0.22 -0.09 -7.12
C ASP A 65 0.59 -1.56 -6.83
N LEU A 66 0.20 -2.08 -5.66
CA LEU A 66 0.40 -3.49 -5.32
C LEU A 66 -0.37 -4.44 -6.25
N ALA A 67 -1.61 -4.09 -6.61
CA ALA A 67 -2.39 -4.86 -7.57
C ALA A 67 -1.75 -4.86 -8.97
N HIS A 68 -1.17 -3.74 -9.39
CA HIS A 68 -0.41 -3.63 -10.63
C HIS A 68 0.85 -4.51 -10.61
N VAL A 69 1.66 -4.40 -9.55
CA VAL A 69 2.86 -5.23 -9.36
C VAL A 69 2.52 -6.72 -9.37
N ARG A 70 1.42 -7.11 -8.73
CA ARG A 70 0.94 -8.50 -8.74
C ARG A 70 0.62 -8.99 -10.15
N ARG A 71 -0.09 -8.17 -10.93
CA ARG A 71 -0.42 -8.49 -12.33
C ARG A 71 0.83 -8.59 -13.19
N ASP A 72 1.78 -7.67 -13.03
CA ASP A 72 3.05 -7.70 -13.77
C ASP A 72 3.89 -8.94 -13.41
N ALA A 73 3.88 -9.35 -12.14
CA ALA A 73 4.51 -10.59 -11.71
C ALA A 73 3.83 -11.82 -12.30
N GLU A 74 2.49 -11.88 -12.32
CA GLU A 74 1.71 -12.94 -12.97
C GLU A 74 2.02 -13.02 -14.48
N MET A 75 2.00 -11.90 -15.20
CA MET A 75 2.37 -11.86 -16.62
C MET A 75 3.82 -12.31 -16.87
N THR A 76 4.75 -11.94 -15.99
CA THR A 76 6.15 -12.36 -16.09
C THR A 76 6.28 -13.87 -15.87
N MET A 77 5.55 -14.43 -14.89
CA MET A 77 5.53 -15.88 -14.63
C MET A 77 4.93 -16.66 -15.80
N GLU A 78 3.83 -16.19 -16.39
CA GLU A 78 3.25 -16.80 -17.59
C GLU A 78 4.21 -16.74 -18.78
N SER A 79 4.82 -15.59 -19.02
CA SER A 79 5.81 -15.39 -20.08
C SER A 79 7.01 -16.32 -19.91
N LEU A 80 7.51 -16.46 -18.68
CA LEU A 80 8.61 -17.37 -18.36
C LEU A 80 8.22 -18.84 -18.56
N ALA A 81 7.02 -19.23 -18.13
CA ALA A 81 6.53 -20.59 -18.35
C ALA A 81 6.43 -20.93 -19.85
N LEU A 82 5.91 -20.00 -20.66
CA LEU A 82 5.86 -20.14 -22.11
C LEU A 82 7.26 -20.21 -22.73
N PHE A 83 8.18 -19.36 -22.27
CA PHE A 83 9.57 -19.36 -22.73
C PHE A 83 10.29 -20.68 -22.39
N ILE A 84 10.14 -21.20 -21.17
CA ILE A 84 10.72 -22.47 -20.76
C ILE A 84 10.15 -23.60 -21.61
N ARG A 85 8.83 -23.64 -21.81
CA ARG A 85 8.18 -24.63 -22.68
C ARG A 85 8.73 -24.57 -24.10
N PHE A 86 8.83 -23.36 -24.66
CA PHE A 86 9.42 -23.13 -25.98
C PHE A 86 10.87 -23.61 -26.05
N SER A 87 11.70 -23.28 -25.05
CA SER A 87 13.10 -23.67 -24.97
C SER A 87 13.27 -25.19 -24.90
N ILE A 88 12.45 -25.89 -24.10
CA ILE A 88 12.49 -27.36 -24.01
C ILE A 88 12.10 -27.98 -25.37
N THR A 89 11.03 -27.47 -25.99
CA THR A 89 10.61 -27.94 -27.33
C THR A 89 11.71 -27.74 -28.36
N LEU A 90 12.37 -26.57 -28.36
CA LEU A 90 13.44 -26.25 -29.30
C LEU A 90 14.66 -27.17 -29.14
N HIS A 91 14.97 -27.56 -27.90
CA HIS A 91 16.14 -28.38 -27.59
C HIS A 91 15.83 -29.87 -27.37
N ALA A 92 14.59 -30.33 -27.64
CA ALA A 92 14.13 -31.69 -27.32
C ALA A 92 15.00 -32.83 -27.91
N HIS A 93 15.69 -32.58 -29.03
CA HIS A 93 16.58 -33.54 -29.68
C HIS A 93 18.07 -33.18 -29.59
N THR A 94 18.42 -32.12 -28.85
CA THR A 94 19.83 -31.70 -28.70
C THR A 94 20.50 -32.58 -27.65
N PRO A 95 21.69 -33.16 -27.92
CA PRO A 95 22.44 -33.93 -26.94
C PRO A 95 22.91 -33.03 -25.78
N ALA A 96 23.17 -33.64 -24.62
CA ALA A 96 23.68 -32.90 -23.47
C ALA A 96 25.02 -32.22 -23.81
N PRO A 97 25.23 -30.94 -23.45
CA PRO A 97 26.44 -30.20 -23.76
C PRO A 97 27.65 -30.79 -23.04
N ASP A 98 28.80 -30.83 -23.72
CA ASP A 98 30.08 -31.23 -23.11
C ASP A 98 30.60 -30.13 -22.16
N ARG A 99 31.68 -30.43 -21.42
CA ARG A 99 32.23 -29.50 -20.41
C ARG A 99 32.68 -28.17 -21.03
N VAL A 100 33.21 -28.20 -22.25
CA VAL A 100 33.68 -26.99 -22.95
C VAL A 100 32.48 -26.10 -23.31
N THR A 101 31.42 -26.70 -23.85
CA THR A 101 30.18 -25.98 -24.20
C THR A 101 29.50 -25.41 -22.95
N GLN A 102 29.47 -26.17 -21.84
CA GLN A 102 28.95 -25.68 -20.56
C GLN A 102 29.73 -24.47 -20.04
N ALA A 103 31.07 -24.51 -20.11
CA ALA A 103 31.92 -23.39 -19.69
C ALA A 103 31.67 -22.13 -20.53
N ILE A 104 31.52 -22.26 -21.85
CA ILE A 104 31.16 -21.15 -22.74
C ILE A 104 29.77 -20.60 -22.39
N GLY A 105 28.80 -21.48 -22.12
CA GLY A 105 27.46 -21.09 -21.68
C GLY A 105 27.49 -20.27 -20.39
N GLN A 106 28.27 -20.72 -19.41
CA GLN A 106 28.46 -20.00 -18.14
C GLN A 106 29.09 -18.63 -18.36
N GLU A 107 30.18 -18.54 -19.15
CA GLU A 107 30.84 -17.26 -19.44
C GLU A 107 29.88 -16.26 -20.10
N ARG A 108 29.05 -16.72 -21.04
CA ARG A 108 28.02 -15.88 -21.69
C ARG A 108 26.95 -15.43 -20.70
N PHE A 109 26.52 -16.31 -19.80
CA PHE A 109 25.56 -15.96 -18.76
C PHE A 109 26.11 -14.92 -17.79
N ASP A 110 27.36 -15.07 -17.35
CA ASP A 110 28.01 -14.12 -16.44
C ASP A 110 28.10 -12.72 -17.07
N LYS A 111 28.48 -12.63 -18.36
CA LYS A 111 28.47 -11.36 -19.12
C LYS A 111 27.08 -10.75 -19.22
N PHE A 112 26.05 -11.57 -19.43
CA PHE A 112 24.67 -11.10 -19.45
C PHE A 112 24.26 -10.52 -18.09
N VAL A 113 24.54 -11.23 -16.98
CA VAL A 113 24.25 -10.77 -15.62
C VAL A 113 24.94 -9.44 -15.33
N GLU A 114 26.22 -9.32 -15.72
CA GLU A 114 26.98 -8.08 -15.55
C GLU A 114 26.34 -6.91 -16.31
N GLN A 115 25.90 -7.14 -17.56
CA GLN A 115 25.22 -6.14 -18.36
C GLN A 115 23.87 -5.72 -17.75
N VAL A 116 23.08 -6.68 -17.27
CA VAL A 116 21.81 -6.39 -16.57
C VAL A 116 22.07 -5.59 -15.29
N GLY A 117 23.09 -5.96 -14.50
CA GLY A 117 23.50 -5.24 -13.30
C GLY A 117 23.86 -3.78 -13.60
N ARG A 118 24.67 -3.53 -14.64
CA ARG A 118 24.99 -2.18 -15.11
C ARG A 118 23.74 -1.40 -15.54
N GLN A 119 22.83 -2.04 -16.26
CA GLN A 119 21.60 -1.41 -16.71
C GLN A 119 20.71 -0.99 -15.52
N ILE A 120 20.52 -1.87 -14.54
CA ILE A 120 19.75 -1.57 -13.32
C ILE A 120 20.39 -0.42 -12.54
N ALA A 121 21.72 -0.48 -12.33
CA ALA A 121 22.46 0.58 -11.64
C ALA A 121 22.39 1.93 -12.37
N SER A 122 22.28 1.92 -13.70
CA SER A 122 22.13 3.15 -14.50
C SER A 122 20.76 3.80 -14.40
N GLY A 123 19.75 3.12 -13.84
CA GLY A 123 18.37 3.60 -13.75
C GLY A 123 17.63 3.70 -15.10
N LYS A 124 18.29 3.38 -16.22
CA LYS A 124 17.70 3.43 -17.56
C LYS A 124 16.87 2.18 -17.81
N ARG A 125 15.65 2.34 -18.32
CA ARG A 125 14.84 1.18 -18.76
C ARG A 125 15.34 0.69 -20.11
N SER A 126 15.69 -0.60 -20.17
CA SER A 126 16.09 -1.28 -21.41
C SER A 126 14.87 -1.62 -22.29
N LEU A 127 13.71 -1.83 -21.66
CA LEU A 127 12.45 -2.17 -22.32
C LEU A 127 11.44 -1.03 -22.07
N GLY A 128 11.14 -0.27 -23.13
CA GLY A 128 10.16 0.83 -23.12
C GLY A 128 10.74 2.16 -23.59
N LYS A 129 10.03 2.84 -24.51
CA LYS A 129 10.32 4.23 -24.90
C LYS A 129 10.27 5.10 -23.64
N ASP A 130 11.28 5.93 -23.49
CA ASP A 130 11.20 7.08 -22.61
C ASP A 130 10.01 7.93 -23.07
N ASN A 131 8.90 7.92 -22.34
CA ASN A 131 7.84 8.92 -22.52
C ASN A 131 8.34 10.24 -21.90
N GLY A 132 9.47 10.73 -22.41
CA GLY A 132 9.97 12.08 -22.19
C GLY A 132 9.19 13.06 -23.07
N GLY A 133 7.93 13.28 -22.71
CA GLY A 133 7.05 14.19 -23.44
C GLY A 133 6.12 14.93 -22.49
N GLY A 134 6.57 16.10 -22.03
CA GLY A 134 5.70 17.13 -21.45
C GLY A 134 6.27 17.80 -20.21
N GLU A 135 7.05 18.88 -20.40
CA GLU A 135 6.73 20.24 -19.93
C GLU A 135 7.98 21.13 -20.05
N GLU A 136 8.19 21.69 -21.25
CA GLU A 136 8.81 23.01 -21.42
C GLU A 136 7.78 23.87 -22.18
N GLY A 137 7.40 25.00 -21.59
CA GLY A 137 6.50 26.01 -22.18
C GLY A 137 5.46 26.55 -21.22
#